data_AF-A0A9N7URA7-F1
#
_entry.id   AF-A0A9N7URA7-F1
#
_cell.length_a   1.000
_cell.length_b   1.000
_cell.length_c   1.000
_cell.angle_alpha   90.00
_cell.angle_beta   90.00
_cell.angle_gamma   90.00
#
_symmetry.space_group_name_H-M   'P 1'
#
loop_
_entity.id
_entity.type
_entity.pdbx_description
1 polymer ?
#
loop_
_entity_poly.entity_id
_entity_poly.type
_entity_poly.pdbx_seq_one_letter_code
_entity_poly.pdbx_strand_id
1 'polypeptide(L)'
;MLEMLVFGDEVLFKVMSPLEGGIEPVLRGIIGTAAPAVSSNMLLAEDVTERLVISKIDRHMDLASLNLQRGRDHGLPGYNDWRVFCGLKYIKTLEDLKEVVGDNKVAEEIQKKYQHLDNIDVWLGGLVEKLLPGSRTGPLFACLIGKQMRVLRDGDRFWWEAEGVFTQQQKAELVNASLSRIICDNSDVREVPYDPFRFETYPSNYLPCNHLPSINLEAWREERSSDLEKCGSPTKIKNGDFILSSASGKLVALYSCYHGFQLKEASLSLTEQRLKVFLFLF
;
A
#
# COMPACT_ATOMS: atom_id res chain seq x y z
N MET A 1 -12.62 8.78 31.63
CA MET A 1 -13.20 9.99 31.03
C MET A 1 -12.63 10.10 29.61
N LEU A 2 -13.19 9.31 28.69
CA LEU A 2 -13.09 9.54 27.26
C LEU A 2 -14.52 9.89 26.86
N GLU A 3 -14.83 11.18 26.77
CA GLU A 3 -16.04 11.59 26.08
C GLU A 3 -15.81 11.30 24.60
N MET A 4 -16.45 10.23 24.16
CA MET A 4 -16.57 9.87 22.76
C MET A 4 -17.57 10.85 22.15
N LEU A 5 -17.08 12.01 21.72
CA LEU A 5 -17.86 12.92 20.89
C LEU A 5 -18.01 12.28 19.51
N VAL A 6 -19.06 11.47 19.35
CA VAL A 6 -19.59 11.13 18.03
C VAL A 6 -20.41 12.34 17.59
N PHE A 7 -19.83 13.18 16.74
CA PHE A 7 -20.58 14.18 16.00
C PHE A 7 -20.66 13.74 14.54
N GLY A 8 -21.87 13.41 14.09
CA GLY A 8 -22.25 13.31 12.67
C GLY A 8 -21.80 12.05 11.93
N ASP A 9 -22.34 11.89 10.71
CA ASP A 9 -21.99 10.87 9.72
C ASP A 9 -20.54 11.00 9.17
N GLU A 10 -19.63 11.59 9.93
CA GLU A 10 -18.29 11.96 9.48
C GLU A 10 -17.26 10.87 9.85
N VAL A 11 -16.56 10.36 8.83
CA VAL A 11 -15.55 9.28 8.96
C VAL A 11 -14.14 9.86 9.22
N LEU A 12 -13.93 11.15 8.98
CA LEU A 12 -12.61 11.78 9.12
C LEU A 12 -12.14 11.77 10.58
N PHE A 13 -10.93 11.24 10.81
CA PHE A 13 -10.35 11.00 12.15
C PHE A 13 -11.14 10.05 13.06
N LYS A 14 -12.13 9.31 12.53
CA LYS A 14 -12.83 8.28 13.29
C LYS A 14 -11.94 7.04 13.47
N VAL A 15 -11.64 6.69 14.71
CA VAL A 15 -11.01 5.41 15.04
C VAL A 15 -12.08 4.34 15.06
N MET A 16 -11.89 3.28 14.28
CA MET A 16 -12.86 2.19 14.18
C MET A 16 -12.93 1.42 15.50
N SER A 17 -14.14 1.32 16.04
CA SER A 17 -14.37 0.67 17.32
C SER A 17 -14.59 -0.84 17.14
N PRO A 18 -14.07 -1.71 18.01
CA PRO A 18 -14.45 -3.12 18.06
C PRO A 18 -15.98 -3.34 18.21
N LEU A 19 -16.68 -2.35 18.78
CA LEU A 19 -18.13 -2.38 18.95
C LEU A 19 -18.90 -2.13 17.63
N GLU A 20 -18.23 -1.61 16.60
CA GLU A 20 -18.81 -1.33 15.27
C GLU A 20 -18.55 -2.47 14.26
N GLY A 21 -18.10 -3.64 14.74
CA GLY A 21 -17.90 -4.82 13.89
C GLY A 21 -16.53 -4.93 13.23
N GLY A 22 -15.53 -4.19 13.71
CA GLY A 22 -14.14 -4.33 13.26
C GLY A 22 -13.89 -3.78 11.86
N ILE A 23 -12.86 -4.30 11.18
CA ILE A 23 -12.42 -3.81 9.86
C ILE A 23 -13.22 -4.44 8.71
N GLU A 24 -13.91 -5.54 8.97
CA GLU A 24 -14.53 -6.39 7.96
C GLU A 24 -15.63 -5.69 7.16
N PRO A 25 -16.54 -4.89 7.77
CA PRO A 25 -17.51 -4.12 7.00
C PRO A 25 -16.85 -3.10 6.07
N VAL A 26 -15.76 -2.47 6.51
CA VAL A 26 -15.00 -1.51 5.70
C VAL A 26 -14.30 -2.21 4.54
N LEU A 27 -13.66 -3.36 4.79
CA LEU A 27 -13.03 -4.15 3.73
C LEU A 27 -14.03 -4.59 2.67
N ARG A 28 -15.23 -5.06 3.08
CA ARG A 28 -16.32 -5.39 2.14
C ARG A 28 -16.79 -4.16 1.36
N GLY A 29 -16.88 -3.00 2.02
CA GLY A 29 -17.20 -1.73 1.37
C GLY A 29 -16.17 -1.34 0.30
N ILE A 30 -14.88 -1.44 0.61
CA ILE A 30 -13.77 -1.08 -0.30
C ILE A 30 -13.77 -1.95 -1.55
N ILE A 31 -13.94 -3.27 -1.42
CA ILE A 31 -13.93 -4.18 -2.58
C ILE A 31 -15.28 -4.29 -3.28
N GLY A 32 -16.37 -3.93 -2.59
CA GLY A 32 -17.76 -4.08 -3.06
C GLY A 32 -18.40 -2.80 -3.59
N THR A 33 -17.71 -1.66 -3.53
CA THR A 33 -18.24 -0.36 -3.98
C THR A 33 -17.37 0.21 -5.08
N ALA A 34 -17.98 0.73 -6.13
CA ALA A 34 -17.25 1.36 -7.22
C ALA A 34 -16.61 2.68 -6.76
N ALA A 35 -15.36 2.90 -7.16
CA ALA A 35 -14.75 4.22 -7.03
C ALA A 35 -15.50 5.25 -7.90
N PRO A 36 -15.64 6.51 -7.46
CA PRO A 36 -16.22 7.57 -8.27
C PRO A 36 -15.48 7.72 -9.60
N ALA A 37 -16.24 7.86 -10.69
CA ALA A 37 -15.66 8.14 -12.00
C ALA A 37 -15.29 9.62 -12.10
N VAL A 38 -14.00 9.92 -12.21
CA VAL A 38 -13.51 11.28 -12.41
C VAL A 38 -13.88 11.77 -13.82
N SER A 39 -14.44 12.96 -13.91
CA SER A 39 -14.69 13.68 -15.15
C SER A 39 -14.27 15.14 -15.01
N SER A 40 -14.06 15.83 -16.13
CA SER A 40 -13.64 17.25 -16.16
C SER A 40 -14.58 18.18 -15.37
N ASN A 41 -15.85 17.79 -15.23
CA ASN A 41 -16.89 18.52 -14.49
C ASN A 41 -17.17 17.97 -13.09
N MET A 42 -16.57 16.85 -12.69
CA MET A 42 -16.70 16.23 -11.38
C MET A 42 -15.33 15.68 -10.96
N LEU A 43 -14.47 16.59 -10.50
CA LEU A 43 -13.08 16.30 -10.17
C LEU A 43 -12.92 15.73 -8.75
N LEU A 44 -13.74 16.20 -7.81
CA LEU A 44 -13.67 15.85 -6.39
C LEU A 44 -15.09 15.77 -5.80
N ALA A 45 -15.24 14.96 -4.75
CA ALA A 45 -16.48 14.87 -3.99
C ALA A 45 -16.64 16.07 -3.04
N GLU A 46 -17.88 16.46 -2.77
CA GLU A 46 -18.21 17.58 -1.87
C GLU A 46 -17.64 17.38 -0.45
N ASP A 47 -17.56 16.13 0.01
CA ASP A 47 -17.02 15.81 1.34
C ASP A 47 -15.57 16.25 1.54
N VAL A 48 -14.78 16.38 0.46
CA VAL A 48 -13.40 16.86 0.52
C VAL A 48 -13.22 18.30 0.06
N THR A 49 -14.21 18.92 -0.59
CA THR A 49 -14.15 20.33 -0.99
C THR A 49 -14.88 21.27 -0.04
N GLU A 50 -15.95 20.82 0.61
CA GLU A 50 -16.78 21.64 1.50
C GLU A 50 -16.71 21.20 2.97
N ARG A 51 -16.35 19.94 3.22
CA ARG A 51 -16.44 19.33 4.57
C ARG A 51 -15.13 18.73 5.08
N LEU A 52 -13.99 19.01 4.44
CA LEU A 52 -12.72 18.44 4.88
C LEU A 52 -12.40 18.87 6.31
N VAL A 53 -12.36 17.92 7.23
CA VAL A 53 -11.88 18.12 8.59
C VAL A 53 -10.36 17.99 8.61
N ILE A 54 -9.67 18.89 9.29
CA ILE A 54 -8.22 18.80 9.53
C ILE A 54 -7.97 18.84 11.03
N SER A 55 -7.15 17.92 11.52
CA SER A 55 -6.80 17.86 12.94
C SER A 55 -6.24 19.21 13.41
N LYS A 56 -6.76 19.72 14.53
CA LYS A 56 -6.40 21.01 15.15
C LYS A 56 -6.87 22.26 14.39
N ILE A 57 -7.77 22.12 13.42
CA ILE A 57 -8.42 23.24 12.73
C ILE A 57 -9.92 23.13 12.97
N ASP A 58 -10.50 24.09 13.70
CA ASP A 58 -11.92 24.08 14.10
C ASP A 58 -12.87 24.57 12.98
N ARG A 59 -12.49 24.36 11.71
CA ARG A 59 -13.29 24.72 10.53
C ARG A 59 -13.09 23.71 9.42
N HIS A 60 -14.13 23.49 8.64
CA HIS A 60 -14.00 22.74 7.39
C HIS A 60 -13.10 23.49 6.41
N MET A 61 -12.38 22.71 5.62
CA MET A 61 -11.42 23.16 4.64
C MET A 61 -11.80 22.60 3.26
N ASP A 62 -11.16 23.16 2.23
CA ASP A 62 -11.32 22.70 0.86
C ASP A 62 -10.00 22.07 0.38
N LEU A 63 -10.01 20.76 0.14
CA LEU A 63 -8.85 20.01 -0.33
C LEU A 63 -8.35 20.52 -1.69
N ALA A 64 -9.26 20.93 -2.58
CA ALA A 64 -8.90 21.45 -3.89
C ALA A 64 -8.14 22.78 -3.75
N SER A 65 -8.70 23.71 -2.98
CA SER A 65 -8.03 24.99 -2.67
C SER A 65 -6.69 24.79 -1.97
N LEU A 66 -6.60 23.83 -1.04
CA LEU A 66 -5.36 23.48 -0.36
C LEU A 66 -4.31 22.91 -1.32
N ASN A 67 -4.70 22.05 -2.27
CA ASN A 67 -3.78 21.50 -3.26
C ASN A 67 -3.24 22.58 -4.20
N LEU A 68 -4.08 23.51 -4.65
CA LEU A 68 -3.65 24.67 -5.45
C LEU A 68 -2.67 25.53 -4.66
N GLN A 69 -3.01 25.87 -3.41
CA GLN A 69 -2.15 26.69 -2.56
C GLN A 69 -0.82 25.98 -2.24
N ARG A 70 -0.85 24.66 -2.02
CA ARG A 70 0.36 23.84 -1.78
C ARG A 70 1.29 23.82 -2.99
N GLY A 71 0.74 23.74 -4.20
CA GLY A 71 1.53 23.82 -5.42
C GLY A 71 2.31 25.13 -5.52
N ARG A 72 1.65 26.25 -5.17
CA ARG A 72 2.26 27.59 -5.15
C ARG A 72 3.30 27.75 -4.04
N ASP A 73 2.99 27.24 -2.85
CA ASP A 73 3.91 27.19 -1.70
C ASP A 73 5.20 26.43 -2.04
N HIS A 74 5.08 25.31 -2.76
CA HIS A 74 6.21 24.53 -3.24
C HIS A 74 6.91 25.12 -4.48
N GLY A 75 6.45 26.27 -4.99
CA GLY A 75 7.02 26.91 -6.17
C GLY A 75 6.96 26.05 -7.44
N LEU A 76 5.91 25.25 -7.59
CA LEU A 76 5.76 24.38 -8.77
C LEU A 76 5.63 25.24 -10.05
N PRO A 77 6.34 24.87 -11.13
CA PRO A 77 6.16 25.50 -12.43
C PRO A 77 4.72 25.34 -12.95
N GLY A 78 4.36 26.22 -13.89
CA GLY A 78 3.05 26.22 -14.53
C GLY A 78 2.79 24.95 -15.34
N TYR A 79 1.52 24.70 -15.64
CA TYR A 79 1.07 23.54 -16.39
C TYR A 79 1.85 23.29 -17.69
N ASN A 80 2.08 24.35 -18.47
CA ASN A 80 2.78 24.24 -19.76
C ASN A 80 4.24 23.80 -19.62
N ASP A 81 4.96 24.22 -18.57
CA ASP A 81 6.34 23.77 -18.32
C ASP A 81 6.41 22.26 -18.11
N TRP A 82 5.45 21.73 -17.35
CA TRP A 82 5.32 20.28 -17.13
C TRP A 82 4.89 19.53 -18.38
N ARG A 83 4.05 20.13 -19.23
CA ARG A 83 3.74 19.57 -20.55
C ARG A 83 4.99 19.44 -21.41
N VAL A 84 5.81 20.50 -21.49
CA VAL A 84 7.08 20.47 -22.23
C VAL A 84 8.04 19.43 -21.66
N PHE A 85 8.18 19.35 -20.33
CA PHE A 85 8.99 18.32 -19.66
C PHE A 85 8.57 16.89 -20.06
N CYS A 86 7.27 16.67 -20.26
CA CYS A 86 6.70 15.42 -20.70
C CYS A 86 6.69 15.22 -22.23
N GLY A 87 7.23 16.16 -23.02
CA GLY A 87 7.22 16.11 -24.48
C GLY A 87 5.81 16.30 -25.09
N LEU A 88 4.87 16.85 -24.32
CA LEU A 88 3.51 17.13 -24.76
C LEU A 88 3.43 18.49 -25.46
N LYS A 89 2.46 18.65 -26.35
CA LYS A 89 2.19 19.91 -27.07
C LYS A 89 1.93 21.04 -26.06
N TYR A 90 2.71 22.12 -26.16
CA TYR A 90 2.50 23.36 -25.42
C TYR A 90 1.17 24.01 -25.85
N ILE A 91 0.38 24.47 -24.88
CA ILE A 91 -0.96 25.04 -25.10
C ILE A 91 -0.82 26.55 -25.30
N LYS A 92 -1.09 27.03 -26.51
CA LYS A 92 -0.95 28.44 -26.89
C LYS A 92 -2.27 29.19 -26.90
N THR A 93 -3.36 28.50 -27.22
CA THR A 93 -4.69 29.10 -27.37
C THR A 93 -5.75 28.38 -26.56
N LEU A 94 -6.90 29.00 -26.42
CA LEU A 94 -8.07 28.37 -25.80
C LEU A 94 -8.49 27.11 -26.56
N GLU A 95 -8.36 27.09 -27.88
CA GLU A 95 -8.66 25.92 -28.73
C GLU A 95 -7.74 24.75 -28.41
N ASP A 96 -6.44 25.00 -28.19
CA ASP A 96 -5.51 23.97 -27.72
C ASP A 96 -5.95 23.41 -26.36
N LEU A 97 -6.40 24.27 -25.44
CA LEU A 97 -6.85 23.84 -24.12
C LEU A 97 -8.13 23.00 -24.22
N LYS A 98 -9.08 23.42 -25.07
CA LYS A 98 -10.33 22.69 -25.33
C LYS A 98 -10.07 21.29 -25.87
N GLU A 99 -9.11 21.14 -26.77
CA GLU A 99 -8.69 19.85 -27.32
C GLU A 99 -8.15 18.92 -26.21
N VAL A 100 -7.30 19.45 -25.33
CA VAL A 100 -6.66 18.69 -24.25
C VAL A 100 -7.65 18.29 -23.15
N VAL A 101 -8.57 19.19 -22.77
CA VAL A 101 -9.57 18.96 -21.73
C VAL A 101 -10.71 18.08 -22.25
N GLY A 102 -11.12 18.26 -23.51
CA GLY A 102 -12.27 17.58 -24.09
C GLY A 102 -13.64 18.12 -23.64
N ASP A 103 -13.65 19.14 -22.78
CA ASP A 103 -14.84 19.86 -22.32
C ASP A 103 -14.64 21.37 -22.51
N ASN A 104 -15.40 21.93 -23.46
CA ASN A 104 -15.26 23.32 -23.85
C ASN A 104 -15.59 24.30 -22.72
N LYS A 105 -16.60 23.97 -21.89
CA LYS A 105 -17.04 24.85 -20.81
C LYS A 105 -16.00 24.91 -19.70
N VAL A 106 -15.43 23.77 -19.36
CA VAL A 106 -14.35 23.68 -18.36
C VAL A 106 -13.11 24.45 -18.83
N ALA A 107 -12.69 24.26 -20.09
CA ALA A 107 -11.56 25.01 -20.65
C ALA A 107 -11.78 26.53 -20.66
N GLU A 108 -12.98 26.99 -21.01
CA GLU A 108 -13.36 28.41 -20.99
C GLU A 108 -13.30 29.01 -19.58
N GLU A 109 -13.83 28.30 -18.58
CA GLU A 109 -13.79 28.76 -17.19
C GLU A 109 -12.36 28.77 -16.63
N ILE A 110 -11.53 27.79 -16.96
CA ILE A 110 -10.09 27.80 -16.60
C ILE A 110 -9.41 29.03 -17.20
N GLN A 111 -9.56 29.27 -18.50
CA GLN A 111 -8.94 30.42 -19.18
C GLN A 111 -9.39 31.75 -18.55
N LYS A 112 -10.67 31.86 -18.20
CA LYS A 112 -11.23 33.05 -17.54
C LYS A 112 -10.67 33.28 -16.14
N LYS A 113 -10.39 32.22 -15.37
CA LYS A 113 -9.84 32.32 -14.02
C LYS A 113 -8.34 32.61 -14.01
N TYR A 114 -7.57 31.93 -14.86
CA TYR A 114 -6.11 32.06 -14.89
C TYR A 114 -5.59 33.20 -15.77
N GLN A 115 -6.43 33.70 -16.70
CA GLN A 115 -6.15 34.75 -17.68
C GLN A 115 -5.05 34.41 -18.71
N HIS A 116 -4.00 33.71 -18.28
CA HIS A 116 -2.91 33.21 -19.10
C HIS A 116 -2.74 31.70 -18.90
N LEU A 117 -2.54 30.97 -19.99
CA LEU A 117 -2.46 29.50 -19.99
C LEU A 117 -1.26 28.96 -19.21
N ASP A 118 -0.15 29.71 -19.19
CA ASP A 118 1.03 29.35 -18.39
C ASP A 118 0.81 29.45 -16.88
N ASN A 119 -0.20 30.19 -16.43
CA ASN A 119 -0.47 30.36 -15.00
C ASN A 119 -1.26 29.19 -14.41
N ILE A 120 -1.75 28.27 -15.23
CA ILE A 120 -2.56 27.14 -14.76
C ILE A 120 -1.72 26.29 -13.80
N ASP A 121 -2.22 26.08 -12.58
CA ASP A 121 -1.57 25.22 -11.60
C ASP A 121 -1.51 23.77 -12.12
N VAL A 122 -0.34 23.13 -12.05
CA VAL A 122 -0.10 21.79 -12.62
C VAL A 122 -1.07 20.72 -12.09
N TRP A 123 -1.47 20.81 -10.82
CA TRP A 123 -2.42 19.87 -10.22
C TRP A 123 -3.79 19.93 -10.91
N LEU A 124 -4.32 21.13 -11.14
CA LEU A 124 -5.56 21.29 -11.89
C LEU A 124 -5.37 20.88 -13.34
N GLY A 125 -4.30 21.37 -13.99
CA GLY A 125 -4.00 21.09 -15.39
C GLY A 125 -3.96 19.60 -15.71
N GLY A 126 -3.31 18.79 -14.87
CA GLY A 126 -3.26 17.34 -15.05
C GLY A 126 -4.56 16.60 -14.73
N LEU A 127 -5.40 17.13 -13.83
CA LEU A 127 -6.70 16.53 -13.50
C LEU A 127 -7.74 16.69 -14.60
N VAL A 128 -7.71 17.82 -15.33
CA VAL A 128 -8.73 18.14 -16.34
C VAL A 128 -8.44 17.57 -17.72
N GLU A 129 -7.26 16.97 -17.93
CA GLU A 129 -6.95 16.33 -19.19
C GLU A 129 -7.89 15.15 -19.47
N LYS A 130 -8.24 14.98 -20.75
CA LYS A 130 -8.97 13.80 -21.21
C LYS A 130 -8.19 12.53 -20.86
N LEU A 131 -8.89 11.58 -20.22
CA LEU A 131 -8.31 10.31 -19.82
C LEU A 131 -7.82 9.50 -21.03
N LEU A 132 -6.67 8.84 -20.87
CA LEU A 132 -6.18 7.88 -21.85
C LEU A 132 -7.07 6.62 -21.88
N PRO A 133 -7.23 5.93 -23.02
CA PRO A 133 -7.97 4.68 -23.10
C PRO A 133 -7.46 3.65 -22.08
N GLY A 134 -8.37 3.11 -21.25
CA GLY A 134 -8.02 2.15 -20.19
C GLY A 134 -7.32 2.75 -18.97
N SER A 135 -7.09 4.07 -18.94
CA SER A 135 -6.44 4.77 -17.83
C SER A 135 -7.46 5.48 -16.92
N ARG A 136 -6.97 5.98 -15.79
CA ARG A 136 -7.66 6.93 -14.90
C ARG A 136 -6.96 8.29 -14.84
N THR A 137 -5.98 8.52 -15.71
CA THR A 137 -5.27 9.78 -15.83
C THR A 137 -5.16 10.22 -17.30
N GLY A 138 -5.02 11.53 -17.51
CA GLY A 138 -4.60 12.10 -18.78
C GLY A 138 -3.10 11.92 -19.06
N PRO A 139 -2.62 12.35 -20.24
CA PRO A 139 -1.23 12.23 -20.68
C PRO A 139 -0.18 12.78 -19.71
N LEU A 140 -0.40 13.95 -19.11
CA LEU A 140 0.54 14.61 -18.22
C LEU A 140 0.75 13.79 -16.95
N PHE A 141 -0.32 13.43 -16.24
CA PHE A 141 -0.20 12.62 -15.03
C PHE A 141 0.28 11.20 -15.33
N ALA A 142 -0.07 10.61 -16.47
CA ALA A 142 0.53 9.34 -16.90
C ALA A 142 2.05 9.46 -17.05
N CYS A 143 2.54 10.54 -17.65
CA CYS A 143 3.97 10.82 -17.78
C CYS A 143 4.64 11.05 -16.41
N LEU A 144 4.11 11.95 -15.58
CA LEU A 144 4.73 12.32 -14.29
C LEU A 144 4.75 11.13 -13.32
N ILE A 145 3.62 10.45 -13.14
CA ILE A 145 3.50 9.27 -12.27
C ILE A 145 4.38 8.14 -12.84
N GLY A 146 4.33 7.89 -14.15
CA GLY A 146 5.12 6.84 -14.77
C GLY A 146 6.63 7.05 -14.64
N LYS A 147 7.10 8.30 -14.82
CA LYS A 147 8.51 8.66 -14.59
C LYS A 147 8.90 8.46 -13.13
N GLN A 148 8.08 8.93 -12.18
CA GLN A 148 8.36 8.78 -10.75
C GLN A 148 8.41 7.32 -10.32
N MET A 149 7.42 6.51 -10.72
CA MET A 149 7.37 5.08 -10.41
C MET A 149 8.55 4.32 -11.02
N ARG A 150 8.97 4.67 -12.24
CA ARG A 150 10.17 4.10 -12.86
C ARG A 150 11.43 4.40 -12.06
N VAL A 151 11.65 5.66 -11.66
CA VAL A 151 12.84 6.03 -10.90
C VAL A 151 12.85 5.35 -9.52
N LEU A 152 11.69 5.23 -8.86
CA LEU A 152 11.58 4.49 -7.60
C LEU A 152 11.96 3.02 -7.78
N ARG A 153 11.45 2.37 -8.82
CA ARG A 153 11.76 0.97 -9.13
C ARG A 153 13.23 0.77 -9.49
N ASP A 154 13.72 1.52 -10.47
CA ASP A 154 15.07 1.34 -11.05
C ASP A 154 16.17 1.81 -10.08
N GLY A 155 15.84 2.74 -9.17
CA GLY A 155 16.75 3.26 -8.15
C GLY A 155 16.75 2.48 -6.83
N ASP A 156 15.85 1.50 -6.65
CA ASP A 156 15.77 0.71 -5.43
C ASP A 156 16.65 -0.53 -5.52
N ARG A 157 17.74 -0.53 -4.74
CA ARG A 157 18.65 -1.68 -4.60
C ARG A 157 17.93 -2.93 -4.09
N PHE A 158 16.83 -2.77 -3.36
CA PHE A 158 16.03 -3.85 -2.80
C PHE A 158 14.74 -4.11 -3.58
N TRP A 159 14.63 -3.61 -4.82
CA TRP A 159 13.53 -3.97 -5.69
C TRP A 159 13.40 -5.49 -5.77
N TRP A 160 12.20 -6.02 -5.55
CA TRP A 160 12.01 -7.46 -5.34
C TRP A 160 12.42 -8.33 -6.55
N GLU A 161 12.39 -7.79 -7.77
CA GLU A 161 12.86 -8.50 -8.97
C GLU A 161 14.37 -8.41 -9.18
N ALA A 162 15.08 -7.55 -8.44
CA ALA A 162 16.52 -7.38 -8.59
C ALA A 162 17.29 -8.67 -8.27
N GLU A 163 18.46 -8.83 -8.88
CA GLU A 163 19.32 -9.98 -8.68
C GLU A 163 19.85 -10.00 -7.23
N GLY A 164 19.83 -11.18 -6.60
CA GLY A 164 20.33 -11.36 -5.24
C GLY A 164 19.39 -10.91 -4.12
N VAL A 165 18.26 -10.24 -4.42
CA VAL A 165 17.26 -9.88 -3.39
C VAL A 165 16.44 -11.08 -2.95
N PHE A 166 15.89 -11.81 -3.93
CA PHE A 166 15.17 -13.08 -3.72
C PHE A 166 15.74 -14.15 -4.65
N THR A 167 15.68 -15.41 -4.21
CA THR A 167 15.99 -16.57 -5.06
C THR A 167 14.92 -16.71 -6.16
N GLN A 168 15.22 -17.46 -7.23
CA GLN A 168 14.24 -17.68 -8.29
C GLN A 168 12.98 -18.41 -7.79
N GLN A 169 13.13 -19.32 -6.83
CA GLN A 169 12.01 -20.00 -6.19
C GLN A 169 11.14 -19.02 -5.41
N GLN A 170 11.75 -18.12 -4.64
CA GLN A 170 11.03 -17.07 -3.91
C GLN A 170 10.29 -16.11 -4.84
N LYS A 171 10.92 -15.71 -5.95
CA LYS A 171 10.27 -14.85 -6.97
C LYS A 171 9.06 -15.53 -7.59
N ALA A 172 9.15 -16.83 -7.89
CA ALA A 172 8.02 -17.59 -8.42
C ALA A 172 6.82 -17.61 -7.45
N GLU A 173 7.08 -17.63 -6.14
CA GLU A 173 6.03 -17.55 -5.12
C GLU A 173 5.46 -16.14 -4.95
N LEU A 174 6.30 -15.09 -5.03
CA LEU A 174 5.85 -13.69 -4.89
C LEU A 174 4.90 -13.25 -6.00
N VAL A 175 5.03 -13.79 -7.22
CA VAL A 175 4.11 -13.49 -8.33
C VAL A 175 2.67 -13.93 -8.04
N ASN A 176 2.47 -14.90 -7.15
CA ASN A 176 1.14 -15.38 -6.75
C ASN A 176 0.48 -14.50 -5.68
N ALA A 177 1.17 -13.47 -5.16
CA ALA A 177 0.62 -12.57 -4.18
C ALA A 177 -0.54 -11.73 -4.76
N SER A 178 -1.61 -11.56 -3.99
CA SER A 178 -2.72 -10.66 -4.35
C SER A 178 -3.29 -9.95 -3.12
N LEU A 179 -3.82 -8.74 -3.32
CA LEU A 179 -4.49 -8.01 -2.24
C LEU A 179 -5.73 -8.76 -1.73
N SER A 180 -6.45 -9.46 -2.62
CA SER A 180 -7.57 -10.33 -2.24
C SER A 180 -7.13 -11.45 -1.30
N ARG A 181 -5.98 -12.08 -1.56
CA ARG A 181 -5.44 -13.11 -0.65
C ARG A 181 -5.03 -12.51 0.70
N ILE A 182 -4.41 -11.33 0.71
CA ILE A 182 -4.06 -10.63 1.96
C ILE A 182 -5.31 -10.35 2.79
N ILE A 183 -6.41 -9.92 2.18
CA ILE A 183 -7.70 -9.71 2.86
C ILE A 183 -8.19 -11.02 3.48
N CYS A 184 -8.18 -12.12 2.71
CA CYS A 184 -8.61 -13.44 3.18
C CYS A 184 -7.78 -13.99 4.35
N ASP A 185 -6.46 -13.79 4.34
CA ASP A 185 -5.57 -14.32 5.38
C ASP A 185 -5.61 -13.53 6.70
N ASN A 186 -6.08 -12.28 6.65
CA ASN A 186 -6.00 -11.33 7.77
C ASN A 186 -7.36 -10.76 8.20
N SER A 187 -8.47 -11.38 7.78
CA SER A 187 -9.83 -10.98 8.17
C SER A 187 -10.82 -12.13 8.09
N ASP A 188 -12.03 -11.94 8.62
CA ASP A 188 -13.13 -12.91 8.51
C ASP A 188 -13.92 -12.80 7.17
N VAL A 189 -13.39 -12.08 6.17
CA VAL A 189 -13.98 -12.02 4.82
C VAL A 189 -13.75 -13.36 4.12
N ARG A 190 -14.83 -13.97 3.60
CA ARG A 190 -14.80 -15.33 3.02
C ARG A 190 -14.84 -15.37 1.51
N GLU A 191 -15.32 -14.30 0.89
CA GLU A 191 -15.46 -14.18 -0.56
C GLU A 191 -14.96 -12.81 -0.99
N VAL A 192 -14.19 -12.80 -2.07
CA VAL A 192 -13.52 -11.61 -2.60
C VAL A 192 -13.46 -11.69 -4.13
N PRO A 193 -13.38 -10.56 -4.85
CA PRO A 193 -13.08 -10.58 -6.27
C PRO A 193 -11.65 -11.08 -6.51
N TYR A 194 -11.38 -11.67 -7.68
CA TYR A 194 -10.03 -12.10 -8.04
C TYR A 194 -9.04 -10.91 -8.13
N ASP A 195 -9.46 -9.82 -8.78
CA ASP A 195 -8.73 -8.54 -8.85
C ASP A 195 -9.54 -7.47 -8.09
N PRO A 196 -9.14 -7.08 -6.87
CA PRO A 196 -9.92 -6.16 -6.03
C PRO A 196 -9.82 -4.70 -6.48
N PHE A 197 -9.06 -4.39 -7.54
CA PHE A 197 -9.05 -3.06 -8.15
C PHE A 197 -10.08 -2.91 -9.27
N ARG A 198 -10.72 -4.01 -9.69
CA ARG A 198 -11.83 -4.01 -10.64
C ARG A 198 -13.14 -4.13 -9.89
N PHE A 199 -14.06 -3.23 -10.17
CA PHE A 199 -15.39 -3.31 -9.61
C PHE A 199 -16.12 -4.52 -10.21
N GLU A 200 -16.59 -5.39 -9.33
CA GLU A 200 -17.40 -6.56 -9.65
C GLU A 200 -18.67 -6.54 -8.81
N THR A 201 -19.78 -6.97 -9.40
CA THR A 201 -21.09 -6.98 -8.72
C THR A 201 -21.26 -8.27 -7.93
N TYR A 202 -21.22 -8.22 -6.61
CA TYR A 202 -21.52 -9.38 -5.76
C TYR A 202 -22.92 -9.98 -6.06
N PRO A 203 -23.07 -11.32 -6.16
CA PRO A 203 -22.04 -12.35 -5.96
C PRO A 203 -21.25 -12.73 -7.24
N SER A 204 -21.53 -12.11 -8.38
CA SER A 204 -20.84 -12.39 -9.64
C SER A 204 -19.35 -12.03 -9.55
N ASN A 205 -18.48 -12.93 -10.04
CA ASN A 205 -17.02 -12.77 -10.05
C ASN A 205 -16.37 -12.64 -8.66
N TYR A 206 -17.09 -13.02 -7.61
CA TYR A 206 -16.53 -13.27 -6.29
C TYR A 206 -16.15 -14.75 -6.17
N LEU A 207 -15.02 -15.02 -5.53
CA LEU A 207 -14.52 -16.36 -5.29
C LEU A 207 -14.37 -16.59 -3.78
N PRO A 208 -14.69 -17.80 -3.30
CA PRO A 208 -14.30 -18.23 -1.97
C PRO A 208 -12.79 -18.11 -1.76
N CYS A 209 -12.37 -17.63 -0.59
CA CYS A 209 -10.95 -17.40 -0.26
C CYS A 209 -10.05 -18.62 -0.44
N ASN A 210 -10.58 -19.84 -0.27
CA ASN A 210 -9.84 -21.09 -0.46
C ASN A 210 -9.51 -21.40 -1.94
N HIS A 211 -10.12 -20.69 -2.90
CA HIS A 211 -9.81 -20.81 -4.33
C HIS A 211 -8.75 -19.81 -4.80
N LEU A 212 -8.31 -18.89 -3.94
CA LEU A 212 -7.23 -17.96 -4.28
C LEU A 212 -5.86 -18.59 -4.08
N PRO A 213 -4.92 -18.38 -5.02
CA PRO A 213 -3.52 -18.73 -4.83
C PRO A 213 -2.96 -18.11 -3.54
N SER A 214 -2.08 -18.85 -2.87
CA SER A 214 -1.34 -18.40 -1.69
C SER A 214 0.15 -18.55 -1.93
N ILE A 215 0.94 -17.65 -1.35
CA ILE A 215 2.41 -17.75 -1.35
C ILE A 215 2.83 -18.98 -0.55
N ASN A 216 3.65 -19.86 -1.11
CA ASN A 216 4.24 -20.96 -0.37
C ASN A 216 5.57 -20.54 0.30
N LEU A 217 5.53 -20.36 1.63
CA LEU A 217 6.68 -19.92 2.41
C LEU A 217 7.78 -20.99 2.58
N GLU A 218 7.58 -22.24 2.12
CA GLU A 218 8.65 -23.22 2.07
C GLU A 218 9.82 -22.77 1.18
N ALA A 219 9.59 -21.85 0.23
CA ALA A 219 10.67 -21.23 -0.56
C ALA A 219 11.64 -20.37 0.28
N TRP A 220 11.29 -20.02 1.51
CA TRP A 220 12.15 -19.34 2.49
C TRP A 220 12.73 -20.28 3.54
N ARG A 221 12.45 -21.59 3.43
CA ARG A 221 13.01 -22.56 4.35
C ARG A 221 14.52 -22.60 4.15
N GLU A 222 15.24 -22.19 5.18
CA GLU A 222 16.69 -22.33 5.24
C GLU A 222 17.03 -23.81 5.46
N GLU A 223 17.88 -24.37 4.58
CA GLU A 223 18.48 -25.67 4.83
C GLU A 223 19.37 -25.58 6.07
N ARG A 224 19.34 -26.63 6.89
CA ARG A 224 20.27 -26.74 8.00
C ARG A 224 21.69 -26.75 7.41
N SER A 225 22.57 -25.89 7.91
CA SER A 225 23.99 -25.92 7.51
C SER A 225 24.52 -27.35 7.61
N SER A 226 25.46 -27.76 6.76
CA SER A 226 26.10 -29.09 6.89
C SER A 226 26.75 -29.30 8.27
N ASP A 227 27.07 -28.23 8.99
CA ASP A 227 27.53 -28.25 10.38
C ASP A 227 26.42 -28.67 11.37
N LEU A 228 25.16 -28.36 11.06
CA LEU A 228 23.94 -28.77 11.79
C LEU A 228 23.53 -30.22 11.49
N GLU A 229 24.04 -30.84 10.43
CA GLU A 229 23.86 -32.28 10.22
C GLU A 229 24.84 -33.08 11.07
N LYS A 230 26.05 -32.55 11.30
CA LYS A 230 27.07 -33.15 12.17
C LYS A 230 26.73 -33.00 13.65
N CYS A 231 26.19 -31.85 14.05
CA CYS A 231 25.72 -31.60 15.40
C CYS A 231 24.21 -31.85 15.48
N GLY A 232 23.77 -32.87 16.21
CA GLY A 232 22.33 -33.16 16.36
C GLY A 232 21.52 -31.94 16.82
N SER A 233 20.22 -31.89 16.46
CA SER A 233 19.35 -30.81 16.91
C SER A 233 19.18 -30.84 18.44
N PRO A 234 19.19 -29.68 19.13
CA PRO A 234 18.79 -29.60 20.52
C PRO A 234 17.42 -30.21 20.74
N THR A 235 17.23 -30.84 21.90
CA THR A 235 15.90 -31.32 22.30
C THR A 235 14.92 -30.15 22.43
N LYS A 236 13.69 -30.31 21.94
CA LYS A 236 12.60 -29.36 22.19
C LYS A 236 12.51 -29.07 23.69
N ILE A 237 12.46 -27.80 24.04
CA ILE A 237 12.30 -27.38 25.43
C ILE A 237 10.82 -27.15 25.71
N LYS A 238 10.35 -27.67 26.85
CA LYS A 238 8.98 -27.41 27.30
C LYS A 238 8.89 -25.96 27.81
N ASN A 239 8.00 -25.15 27.24
CA ASN A 239 7.75 -23.74 27.59
C ASN A 239 8.87 -22.75 27.22
N GLY A 240 9.57 -23.03 26.12
CA GLY A 240 10.55 -22.14 25.52
C GLY A 240 10.92 -22.59 24.12
N ASP A 241 11.72 -21.79 23.45
CA ASP A 241 12.18 -22.03 22.08
C ASP A 241 13.70 -21.99 21.99
N PHE A 242 14.23 -22.37 20.83
CA PHE A 242 15.64 -22.15 20.51
C PHE A 242 15.81 -21.74 19.06
N ILE A 243 16.83 -20.93 18.82
CA ILE A 243 17.32 -20.55 17.49
C ILE A 243 18.71 -21.14 17.32
N LEU A 244 18.91 -21.87 16.22
CA LEU A 244 20.23 -22.33 15.81
C LEU A 244 20.83 -21.32 14.84
N SER A 245 22.05 -20.90 15.09
CA SER A 245 22.80 -20.00 14.22
C SER A 245 24.19 -20.58 13.98
N SER A 246 24.62 -20.58 12.71
CA SER A 246 26.01 -20.87 12.34
C SER A 246 26.72 -19.55 12.08
N ALA A 247 27.70 -19.21 12.93
CA ALA A 247 28.51 -18.01 12.78
C ALA A 247 29.99 -18.39 12.90
N SER A 248 30.80 -18.03 11.90
CA SER A 248 32.26 -18.28 11.88
C SER A 248 32.64 -19.75 12.10
N GLY A 249 31.87 -20.69 11.53
CA GLY A 249 32.12 -22.14 11.67
C GLY A 249 31.79 -22.71 13.05
N LYS A 250 31.09 -21.96 13.90
CA LYS A 250 30.56 -22.44 15.18
C LYS A 250 29.05 -22.52 15.12
N LEU A 251 28.52 -23.66 15.53
CA LEU A 251 27.09 -23.81 15.76
C LEU A 251 26.73 -23.29 17.16
N VAL A 252 25.82 -22.32 17.22
CA VAL A 252 25.33 -21.71 18.46
C VAL A 252 23.83 -21.96 18.57
N ALA A 253 23.37 -22.44 19.72
CA ALA A 253 21.96 -22.50 20.07
C ALA A 253 21.63 -21.39 21.07
N LEU A 254 20.76 -20.46 20.68
CA LEU A 254 20.22 -19.43 21.57
C LEU A 254 18.86 -19.90 22.09
N TYR A 255 18.71 -20.03 23.40
CA TYR A 255 17.48 -20.48 24.03
C TYR A 255 16.66 -19.30 24.56
N SER A 256 15.33 -19.37 24.42
CA SER A 256 14.38 -18.39 24.96
C SER A 256 13.33 -19.08 25.82
N CYS A 257 12.79 -18.36 26.81
CA CYS A 257 11.69 -18.83 27.66
C CYS A 257 10.41 -18.09 27.30
N TYR A 258 9.28 -18.77 27.45
CA TYR A 258 8.01 -18.07 27.55
C TYR A 258 7.90 -17.31 28.87
N HIS A 259 7.03 -16.30 28.88
CA HIS A 259 6.79 -15.47 30.06
C HIS A 259 6.48 -16.33 31.30
N GLY A 260 7.17 -16.07 32.42
CA GLY A 260 7.01 -16.81 33.68
C GLY A 260 7.94 -18.03 33.87
N PHE A 261 8.80 -18.32 32.89
CA PHE A 261 9.80 -19.39 32.97
C PHE A 261 11.23 -18.83 32.95
N GLN A 262 12.17 -19.54 33.59
CA GLN A 262 13.60 -19.23 33.55
C GLN A 262 14.44 -20.43 33.12
N LEU A 263 15.52 -20.16 32.39
CA LEU A 263 16.57 -21.13 32.04
C LEU A 263 17.36 -21.53 33.28
N LYS A 264 17.42 -22.83 33.58
CA LYS A 264 18.35 -23.41 34.56
C LYS A 264 19.15 -24.54 33.94
N GLU A 265 20.48 -24.45 34.10
CA GLU A 265 21.54 -25.40 33.73
C GLU A 265 21.45 -26.06 32.33
N ALA A 266 22.56 -25.97 31.59
CA ALA A 266 22.79 -26.78 30.39
C ALA A 266 23.67 -27.99 30.76
N SER A 267 23.14 -29.20 30.58
CA SER A 267 23.90 -30.44 30.78
C SER A 267 24.27 -31.05 29.42
N LEU A 268 25.56 -31.35 29.22
CA LEU A 268 26.07 -31.98 27.99
C LEU A 268 26.01 -33.50 28.14
N SER A 269 25.18 -34.18 27.35
CA SER A 269 25.21 -35.64 27.26
C SER A 269 26.31 -36.06 26.28
N LEU A 270 27.47 -36.47 26.80
CA LEU A 270 28.63 -36.90 26.03
C LEU A 270 28.37 -38.18 25.19
N THR A 271 27.36 -38.99 25.55
CA THR A 271 26.98 -40.21 24.83
C THR A 271 26.14 -39.96 23.58
N GLU A 272 25.48 -38.81 23.47
CA GLU A 272 24.62 -38.47 22.31
C GLU A 272 25.07 -37.22 21.55
N GLN A 273 26.14 -36.54 22.02
CA GLN A 273 26.52 -35.20 21.55
C GLN A 273 25.35 -34.20 21.58
N ARG A 274 24.47 -34.31 22.59
CA ARG A 274 23.26 -33.47 22.73
C ARG A 274 23.31 -32.66 24.02
N LEU A 275 23.04 -31.36 23.90
CA LEU A 275 22.81 -30.45 25.02
C LEU A 275 21.37 -30.63 25.52
N LYS A 276 21.17 -30.87 26.83
CA LYS A 276 19.86 -30.85 27.48
C LYS A 276 19.76 -29.59 28.34
N VAL A 277 18.72 -28.81 28.09
CA VAL A 277 18.42 -27.56 28.80
C VAL A 277 17.04 -27.70 29.46
N PHE A 278 16.93 -27.29 30.72
CA PHE A 278 15.70 -27.42 31.50
C PHE A 278 15.09 -26.05 31.81
N LEU A 279 13.75 -25.97 31.77
CA LEU A 279 12.96 -24.80 32.16
C LEU A 279 12.07 -25.15 33.35
N PHE A 280 12.02 -24.24 34.32
CA PHE A 280 11.17 -24.35 35.50
C PHE A 280 10.25 -23.13 35.62
N LEU A 281 9.04 -23.37 36.13
CA LEU A 281 8.06 -22.34 36.46
C LEU A 281 8.49 -21.60 37.72
N PHE A 282 8.28 -20.28 37.76
CA PHE A 282 8.29 -19.52 39.02
C PHE A 282 6.99 -19.71 39.80
#